data_AF-A0A9E4HRI7-F1
#
_entry.id   AF-A0A9E4HRI7-F1
#
_cell.length_a   1.000
_cell.length_b   1.000
_cell.length_c   1.000
_cell.angle_alpha   90.00
_cell.angle_beta   90.00
_cell.angle_gamma   90.00
#
_symmetry.space_group_name_H-M   'P 1'
#
loop_
_entity.id
_entity.type
_entity.pdbx_description
1 polymer ?
#
loop_
_entity_poly.entity_id
_entity_poly.type
_entity_poly.pdbx_seq_one_letter_code
_entity_poly.pdbx_strand_id
1 'polypeptide(L)'
;MLSQGVLLSLLILSIVSWAISVFKLWQFRQIEGQTETFIDVFRKSGRFSEVQAACKSLAASPLTGVFQAGYVELNTQLRHARGDDGGGQRDPAARPALRSLDALDRALLRAASIEMLRLERHVPVLATTASIAPFIGLFGTVWGIIIAFQGIGETGSTSLAVVAPGIADALVATAAGLFAAIPAVYFYNHLTQRTKVVASTIDDFALEFLNIAERNFSP
;
A
#
# COMPACT_ATOMS: atom_id res chain seq x y z
N MET A 1 8.49 31.44 -19.87
CA MET A 1 7.44 31.27 -18.84
C MET A 1 6.81 29.88 -18.85
N LEU A 2 6.35 29.35 -20.00
CA LEU A 2 5.78 28.00 -20.04
C LEU A 2 6.81 26.89 -19.72
N SER A 3 8.04 26.98 -20.24
CA SER A 3 9.13 26.02 -19.96
C SER A 3 9.46 25.91 -18.46
N GLN A 4 9.49 27.05 -17.77
CA GLN A 4 9.68 27.12 -16.31
C GLN A 4 8.52 26.45 -15.56
N GLY A 5 7.29 26.60 -16.06
CA GLY A 5 6.13 25.89 -15.51
C GLY A 5 6.23 24.37 -15.68
N VAL A 6 6.67 23.90 -16.84
CA VAL A 6 6.94 22.47 -17.10
C VAL A 6 7.98 21.94 -16.12
N LEU A 7 9.14 22.60 -16.01
CA LEU A 7 10.21 22.18 -15.09
C LEU A 7 9.76 22.20 -13.62
N LEU A 8 8.98 23.21 -13.22
CA LEU A 8 8.42 23.29 -11.87
C LEU A 8 7.45 22.15 -11.58
N SER A 9 6.55 21.82 -12.52
CA SER A 9 5.63 20.70 -12.36
C SER A 9 6.37 19.35 -12.24
N LEU A 10 7.39 19.14 -13.07
CA LEU A 10 8.25 17.95 -13.03
C LEU A 10 9.02 17.86 -11.70
N LEU A 11 9.50 18.99 -11.19
CA LEU A 11 10.16 19.06 -9.90
C LEU A 11 9.22 18.66 -8.76
N ILE A 12 7.98 19.18 -8.75
CA ILE A 12 6.96 18.82 -7.74
C ILE A 12 6.66 17.31 -7.81
N LEU A 13 6.41 16.77 -9.01
CA LEU A 13 6.17 15.34 -9.20
C LEU A 13 7.35 14.49 -8.70
N SER A 14 8.59 14.91 -8.99
CA SER A 14 9.79 14.22 -8.53
C SER A 14 9.89 14.22 -7.01
N ILE A 15 9.70 15.38 -6.36
CA ILE A 15 9.76 15.50 -4.90
C ILE A 15 8.68 14.63 -4.24
N VAL A 16 7.44 14.68 -4.73
CA VAL A 16 6.33 13.85 -4.22
C VAL A 16 6.65 12.37 -4.39
N SER A 17 7.16 11.96 -5.55
CA SER A 17 7.55 10.57 -5.83
C SER A 17 8.61 10.07 -4.85
N TRP A 18 9.68 10.85 -4.62
CA TRP A 18 10.72 10.52 -3.67
C TRP A 18 10.22 10.46 -2.23
N ALA A 19 9.40 11.45 -1.82
CA ALA A 19 8.82 11.47 -0.48
C ALA A 19 7.96 10.23 -0.20
N ILE A 20 7.09 9.84 -1.13
CA ILE A 20 6.26 8.64 -1.03
C ILE A 20 7.15 7.39 -0.98
N SER A 21 8.15 7.31 -1.86
CA SER A 21 9.04 6.16 -1.96
C SER A 21 9.80 5.91 -0.65
N VAL A 22 10.44 6.95 -0.09
CA VAL A 22 11.18 6.85 1.17
C VAL A 22 10.25 6.49 2.33
N PHE A 23 9.11 7.18 2.44
CA PHE A 23 8.12 6.90 3.48
C PHE A 23 7.63 5.44 3.42
N LYS A 24 7.26 4.97 2.23
CA LYS A 24 6.76 3.60 2.03
C LYS A 24 7.83 2.55 2.28
N LEU A 25 9.07 2.77 1.85
CA LEU A 25 10.17 1.85 2.15
C LEU A 25 10.39 1.70 3.65
N TRP A 26 10.36 2.79 4.41
CA TRP A 26 10.49 2.72 5.86
C TRP A 26 9.31 2.00 6.51
N GLN A 27 8.08 2.32 6.08
CA GLN A 27 6.86 1.66 6.52
C GLN A 27 6.90 0.14 6.27
N PHE A 28 7.28 -0.31 5.08
CA PHE A 28 7.38 -1.74 4.75
C PHE A 28 8.45 -2.46 5.56
N ARG A 29 9.61 -1.84 5.79
CA ARG A 29 10.64 -2.42 6.66
C ARG A 29 10.15 -2.63 8.09
N GLN A 30 9.35 -1.69 8.60
CA GLN A 30 8.75 -1.83 9.93
C GLN A 30 7.66 -2.92 9.95
N ILE A 31 6.83 -3.00 8.91
CA ILE A 31 5.80 -4.04 8.75
C ILE A 31 6.44 -5.42 8.74
N GLU A 32 7.49 -5.64 7.97
CA GLU A 32 8.16 -6.94 7.83
C GLU A 32 8.66 -7.43 9.20
N GLY A 33 9.42 -6.61 9.92
CA GLY A 33 9.95 -7.01 11.23
C GLY A 33 8.87 -7.25 12.30
N GLN A 34 7.81 -6.43 12.33
CA GLN A 34 6.72 -6.64 13.28
C GLN A 34 5.83 -7.83 12.89
N THR A 35 5.68 -8.13 11.60
CA THR A 35 4.89 -9.26 11.11
C THR A 35 5.56 -10.58 11.44
N GLU A 36 6.87 -10.69 11.24
CA GLU A 36 7.63 -11.87 11.66
C GLU A 36 7.48 -12.11 13.18
N THR A 37 7.67 -11.06 13.98
CA THR A 37 7.48 -11.13 15.44
C THR A 37 6.05 -11.51 15.83
N PHE A 38 5.05 -10.99 15.10
CA PHE A 38 3.64 -11.29 15.35
C PHE A 38 3.32 -12.76 15.08
N ILE A 39 3.78 -13.31 13.95
CA ILE A 39 3.59 -14.74 13.61
C ILE A 39 4.23 -15.62 14.69
N ASP A 40 5.41 -15.25 15.14
CA ASP A 40 6.12 -15.94 16.22
C ASP A 40 5.32 -15.99 17.52
N VAL A 41 4.77 -14.83 17.95
CA VAL A 41 3.90 -14.76 19.13
C VAL A 41 2.63 -15.58 18.92
N PHE A 42 2.00 -15.45 17.76
CA PHE A 42 0.76 -16.17 17.43
C PHE A 42 0.94 -17.69 17.52
N ARG A 43 2.02 -18.23 16.95
CA ARG A 43 2.31 -19.67 16.94
C ARG A 43 2.77 -20.22 18.29
N LYS A 44 3.44 -19.40 19.11
CA LYS A 44 3.92 -19.79 20.44
C LYS A 44 2.85 -19.65 21.53
N SER A 45 1.89 -18.74 21.35
CA SER A 45 0.82 -18.51 22.31
C SER A 45 -0.20 -19.64 22.32
N GLY A 46 -0.46 -20.18 23.51
CA GLY A 46 -1.52 -21.18 23.70
C GLY A 46 -2.93 -20.58 23.75
N ARG A 47 -3.06 -19.25 23.81
CA ARG A 47 -4.34 -18.53 23.99
C ARG A 47 -4.39 -17.25 23.17
N PHE A 48 -5.52 -17.03 22.48
CA PHE A 48 -5.75 -15.80 21.71
C PHE A 48 -5.71 -14.51 22.54
N SER A 49 -5.98 -14.56 23.85
CA SER A 49 -5.86 -13.38 24.73
C SER A 49 -4.43 -12.86 24.86
N GLU A 50 -3.43 -13.73 24.77
CA GLU A 50 -2.01 -13.34 24.82
C GLU A 50 -1.60 -12.62 23.53
N VAL A 51 -2.03 -13.14 22.38
CA VAL A 51 -1.83 -12.50 21.07
C VAL A 51 -2.50 -11.12 21.04
N GLN A 52 -3.72 -11.00 21.58
CA GLN A 52 -4.43 -9.72 21.68
C GLN A 52 -3.65 -8.66 22.50
N ALA A 53 -2.94 -9.08 23.55
CA ALA A 53 -2.11 -8.18 24.35
C ALA A 53 -0.89 -7.69 23.56
N ALA A 54 -0.28 -8.56 22.74
CA ALA A 54 0.85 -8.24 21.87
C ALA A 54 0.48 -7.33 20.68
N CYS A 55 -0.79 -7.29 20.25
CA CYS A 55 -1.21 -6.42 19.15
C CYS A 55 -0.85 -4.93 19.35
N LYS A 56 -0.81 -4.45 20.61
CA LYS A 56 -0.47 -3.04 20.89
C LYS A 56 0.98 -2.71 20.57
N SER A 57 1.92 -3.62 20.82
CA SER A 57 3.35 -3.42 20.53
C SER A 57 3.68 -3.72 19.06
N LEU A 58 2.80 -4.42 18.34
CA LEU A 58 2.99 -4.86 16.96
C LEU A 58 2.03 -4.19 15.97
N ALA A 59 1.58 -2.97 16.29
CA ALA A 59 0.52 -2.25 15.55
C ALA A 59 0.88 -1.87 14.10
N ALA A 60 2.15 -1.97 13.69
CA ALA A 60 2.52 -1.79 12.29
C ALA A 60 2.26 -3.05 11.46
N SER A 61 2.20 -4.25 12.07
CA SER A 61 1.89 -5.46 11.33
C SER A 61 0.41 -5.47 10.90
N PRO A 62 0.10 -5.69 9.61
CA PRO A 62 -1.28 -5.79 9.14
C PRO A 62 -2.01 -7.00 9.76
N LEU A 63 -1.28 -8.02 10.21
CA LEU A 63 -1.87 -9.18 10.88
C LEU A 63 -2.56 -8.81 12.19
N THR A 64 -2.16 -7.70 12.84
CA THR A 64 -2.86 -7.24 14.05
C THR A 64 -4.30 -6.81 13.76
N GLY A 65 -4.56 -6.11 12.66
CA GLY A 65 -5.92 -5.72 12.26
C GLY A 65 -6.78 -6.94 11.93
N VAL A 66 -6.21 -7.90 11.18
CA VAL A 66 -6.87 -9.15 10.80
C VAL A 66 -7.19 -10.00 12.03
N PHE A 67 -6.21 -10.19 12.93
CA PHE A 67 -6.38 -10.91 14.18
C PHE A 67 -7.44 -10.28 15.07
N GLN A 68 -7.42 -8.96 15.24
CA GLN A 68 -8.39 -8.26 16.08
C GLN A 68 -9.83 -8.45 15.58
N ALA A 69 -10.04 -8.37 14.27
CA ALA A 69 -11.35 -8.62 13.67
C ALA A 69 -11.82 -10.06 13.92
N GLY A 70 -10.95 -11.05 13.68
CA GLY A 70 -11.24 -12.46 13.96
C GLY A 70 -11.50 -12.72 15.44
N TYR A 71 -10.71 -12.13 16.34
CA TYR A 71 -10.84 -12.29 17.78
C TYR A 71 -12.13 -11.69 18.33
N VAL A 72 -12.55 -10.52 17.81
CA VAL A 72 -13.83 -9.90 18.18
C VAL A 72 -15.01 -10.75 17.71
N GLU A 73 -14.98 -11.23 16.47
CA GLU A 73 -16.03 -12.08 15.90
C GLU A 73 -16.14 -13.41 16.66
N LEU A 74 -15.01 -14.09 16.89
CA LEU A 74 -14.94 -15.33 17.66
C LEU A 74 -15.54 -15.15 19.06
N ASN A 75 -15.12 -14.13 19.81
CA ASN A 75 -15.66 -13.89 21.14
C ASN A 75 -17.15 -13.55 21.14
N THR A 76 -17.64 -12.86 20.10
CA THR A 76 -19.06 -12.54 19.94
C THR A 76 -19.87 -13.82 19.77
N GLN A 77 -19.42 -14.73 18.90
CA GLN A 77 -20.07 -16.04 18.71
C GLN A 77 -20.04 -16.90 19.97
N LEU A 78 -18.90 -16.97 20.67
CA LEU A 78 -18.78 -17.75 21.92
C LEU A 78 -19.66 -17.19 23.04
N ARG A 79 -19.89 -15.88 23.08
CA ARG A 79 -20.83 -15.25 24.03
C ARG A 79 -22.28 -15.55 23.68
N HIS A 80 -22.65 -15.50 22.40
CA HIS A 80 -24.00 -15.86 21.96
C HIS A 80 -24.29 -17.34 22.18
N ALA A 81 -23.33 -18.23 21.93
CA ALA A 81 -23.46 -19.65 22.28
C ALA A 81 -23.73 -19.88 23.77
N ARG A 82 -23.25 -18.99 24.66
CA ARG A 82 -23.54 -19.02 26.11
C ARG A 82 -24.85 -18.34 26.52
N GLY A 83 -25.41 -17.47 25.66
CA GLY A 83 -26.54 -16.59 25.98
C GLY A 83 -27.88 -16.98 25.35
N ASP A 84 -27.88 -17.87 24.35
CA ASP A 84 -29.08 -18.27 23.59
C ASP A 84 -29.82 -19.49 24.17
N ASP A 85 -29.28 -20.13 25.21
CA ASP A 85 -29.99 -21.16 26.00
C ASP A 85 -30.96 -20.50 26.98
N GLY A 86 -31.99 -19.87 26.41
CA GLY A 86 -33.18 -19.44 27.14
C GLY A 86 -34.05 -20.64 27.52
N GLY A 87 -33.75 -21.27 28.67
CA GLY A 87 -34.74 -22.05 29.43
C GLY A 87 -34.60 -23.58 29.49
N GLY A 88 -33.60 -24.18 28.85
CA GLY A 88 -33.34 -25.64 28.91
C GLY A 88 -32.27 -26.04 29.93
N GLN A 89 -32.43 -27.21 30.55
CA GLN A 89 -31.50 -27.84 31.50
C GLN A 89 -30.04 -27.70 31.02
N ARG A 90 -29.26 -26.89 31.75
CA ARG A 90 -27.85 -26.64 31.46
C ARG A 90 -27.04 -27.91 31.64
N ASP A 91 -26.29 -28.30 30.62
CA ASP A 91 -25.17 -29.22 30.77
C ASP A 91 -23.91 -28.39 31.08
N PRO A 92 -23.40 -28.35 32.33
CA PRO A 92 -22.24 -27.57 32.72
C PRO A 92 -20.93 -28.02 32.02
N ALA A 93 -20.97 -29.13 31.28
CA ALA A 93 -19.87 -29.65 30.48
C ALA A 93 -19.86 -29.17 29.01
N ALA A 94 -20.89 -28.45 28.55
CA ALA A 94 -20.97 -28.00 27.15
C ALA A 94 -19.84 -27.00 26.82
N ARG A 95 -18.93 -27.41 25.94
CA ARG A 95 -17.82 -26.56 25.49
C ARG A 95 -18.37 -25.40 24.66
N PRO A 96 -17.83 -24.17 24.82
CA PRO A 96 -18.20 -23.04 23.96
C PRO A 96 -17.94 -23.40 22.49
N ALA A 97 -19.00 -23.53 21.70
CA ALA A 97 -18.90 -23.94 20.30
C ALA A 97 -18.95 -22.74 19.33
N LEU A 98 -18.14 -22.80 18.29
CA LEU A 98 -18.22 -21.95 17.11
C LEU A 98 -19.55 -22.18 16.40
N ARG A 99 -20.28 -21.09 16.12
CA ARG A 99 -21.59 -21.17 15.44
C ARG A 99 -21.44 -21.19 13.92
N SER A 100 -20.53 -20.38 13.39
CA SER A 100 -20.31 -20.27 11.95
C SER A 100 -18.86 -19.92 11.65
N LEU A 101 -18.12 -20.89 11.09
CA LEU A 101 -16.79 -20.67 10.52
C LEU A 101 -16.87 -19.70 9.33
N ASP A 102 -17.91 -19.78 8.50
CA ASP A 102 -18.09 -18.86 7.37
C ASP A 102 -18.22 -17.39 7.81
N ALA A 103 -18.88 -17.12 8.94
CA ALA A 103 -18.98 -15.76 9.47
C ALA A 103 -17.62 -15.24 9.95
N LEU A 104 -16.82 -16.12 10.56
CA LEU A 104 -15.46 -15.81 10.98
C LEU A 104 -14.54 -15.56 9.78
N ASP A 105 -14.59 -16.41 8.77
CA ASP A 105 -13.85 -16.25 7.51
C ASP A 105 -14.19 -14.92 6.83
N ARG A 106 -15.48 -14.59 6.70
CA ARG A 106 -15.91 -13.28 6.15
C ARG A 106 -15.38 -12.09 6.95
N ALA A 107 -15.26 -12.20 8.27
CA ALA A 107 -14.70 -11.14 9.10
C ALA A 107 -13.19 -10.96 8.84
N LEU A 108 -12.45 -12.06 8.69
CA LEU A 108 -11.03 -12.06 8.34
C LEU A 108 -10.80 -11.50 6.94
N LEU A 109 -11.55 -11.94 5.92
CA LEU A 109 -11.46 -11.44 4.55
C LEU A 109 -11.73 -9.93 4.45
N ARG A 110 -12.71 -9.44 5.22
CA ARG A 110 -13.01 -8.00 5.29
C ARG A 110 -11.83 -7.23 5.90
N ALA A 111 -11.26 -7.73 7.00
CA ALA A 111 -10.12 -7.09 7.65
C ALA A 111 -8.86 -7.12 6.76
N ALA A 112 -8.61 -8.24 6.07
CA ALA A 112 -7.54 -8.38 5.08
C ALA A 112 -7.66 -7.31 3.99
N SER A 113 -8.87 -7.13 3.45
CA SER A 113 -9.15 -6.11 2.43
C SER A 113 -8.86 -4.68 2.93
N ILE A 114 -9.21 -4.38 4.19
CA ILE A 114 -8.96 -3.06 4.79
C ILE A 114 -7.45 -2.81 4.95
N GLU A 115 -6.70 -3.79 5.45
CA GLU A 115 -5.25 -3.67 5.60
C GLU A 115 -4.55 -3.56 4.24
N MET A 116 -5.00 -4.31 3.24
CA MET A 116 -4.50 -4.21 1.86
C MET A 116 -4.69 -2.81 1.28
N LEU A 117 -5.88 -2.22 1.39
CA LEU A 117 -6.14 -0.85 0.94
C LEU A 117 -5.24 0.17 1.65
N ARG A 118 -4.95 -0.04 2.94
CA ARG A 118 -4.04 0.81 3.72
C ARG A 118 -2.59 0.71 3.21
N LEU A 119 -2.14 -0.49 2.85
CA LEU A 119 -0.80 -0.72 2.30
C LEU A 119 -0.64 -0.13 0.90
N GLU A 120 -1.66 -0.23 0.06
CA GLU A 120 -1.65 0.30 -1.31
C GLU A 120 -1.76 1.82 -1.38
N ARG A 121 -2.27 2.46 -0.32
CA ARG A 121 -2.45 3.91 -0.26
C ARG A 121 -1.18 4.67 -0.69
N HIS A 122 -1.37 5.64 -1.59
CA HIS A 122 -0.33 6.48 -2.23
C HIS A 122 0.57 5.77 -3.26
N VAL A 123 0.65 4.43 -3.30
CA VAL A 123 1.44 3.71 -4.32
C VAL A 123 0.99 4.05 -5.76
N PRO A 124 -0.31 4.20 -6.06
CA PRO A 124 -0.76 4.61 -7.40
C PRO A 124 -0.24 5.98 -7.86
N VAL A 125 0.12 6.88 -6.95
CA VAL A 125 0.71 8.19 -7.32
C VAL A 125 2.05 8.00 -8.02
N LEU A 126 2.83 6.98 -7.63
CA LEU A 126 4.08 6.63 -8.30
C LEU A 126 3.82 6.13 -9.73
N ALA A 127 2.77 5.31 -9.94
CA ALA A 127 2.37 4.84 -11.26
C ALA A 127 1.92 6.00 -12.17
N THR A 128 1.14 6.92 -11.63
CA THR A 128 0.72 8.13 -12.36
C THR A 128 1.93 9.00 -12.70
N THR A 129 2.84 9.23 -11.76
CA THR A 129 4.06 10.03 -12.01
C THR A 129 4.93 9.39 -13.08
N ALA A 130 5.14 8.08 -12.97
CA ALA A 130 5.85 7.26 -13.94
C ALA A 130 5.29 7.37 -15.36
N SER A 131 3.95 7.38 -15.50
CA SER A 131 3.31 7.42 -16.81
C SER A 131 3.25 8.83 -17.40
N ILE A 132 2.98 9.87 -16.60
CA ILE A 132 2.75 11.22 -17.14
C ILE A 132 4.01 12.08 -17.24
N ALA A 133 5.01 11.89 -16.37
CA ALA A 133 6.20 12.75 -16.34
C ALA A 133 6.99 12.78 -17.66
N PRO A 134 7.17 11.66 -18.39
CA PRO A 134 7.83 11.69 -19.71
C PRO A 134 7.05 12.53 -20.72
N PHE A 135 5.71 12.48 -20.70
CA PHE A 135 4.87 13.24 -21.60
C PHE A 135 4.88 14.74 -21.28
N ILE A 136 4.96 15.10 -19.99
CA ILE A 136 5.16 16.50 -19.57
C ILE A 136 6.51 17.03 -20.08
N GLY A 137 7.57 16.22 -19.99
CA GLY A 137 8.89 16.56 -20.55
C GLY A 137 8.87 16.72 -22.07
N LEU A 138 8.25 15.76 -22.78
CA LEU A 138 8.05 15.81 -24.24
C LEU A 138 7.26 17.06 -24.64
N PHE A 139 6.19 17.39 -23.93
CA PHE A 139 5.45 18.63 -24.15
C PHE A 139 6.35 19.87 -24.01
N GLY A 140 7.21 19.90 -22.99
CA GLY A 140 8.22 20.94 -22.82
C GLY A 140 9.16 21.06 -24.01
N THR A 141 9.63 19.93 -24.58
CA THR A 141 10.47 19.98 -25.80
C THR A 141 9.74 20.54 -27.00
N VAL A 142 8.52 20.08 -27.28
CA VAL A 142 7.73 20.52 -28.42
C VAL A 142 7.49 22.03 -28.33
N TRP A 143 7.13 22.52 -27.14
CA TRP A 143 6.92 23.94 -26.94
C TRP A 143 8.19 24.78 -27.08
N GLY A 144 9.32 24.32 -26.52
CA GLY A 144 10.59 25.04 -26.65
C GLY A 144 11.07 25.10 -28.10
N ILE A 145 10.85 24.05 -28.88
CA ILE A 145 11.12 24.04 -30.33
C ILE A 145 10.22 25.07 -31.05
N ILE A 146 8.92 25.15 -30.73
CA ILE A 146 8.01 26.14 -31.31
C ILE A 146 8.51 27.57 -31.05
N ILE A 147 8.92 27.89 -29.81
CA ILE A 147 9.47 29.21 -29.48
C ILE A 147 10.76 29.49 -30.26
N ALA A 148 11.65 28.50 -30.38
CA ALA A 148 12.89 28.67 -31.13
C ALA A 148 12.62 29.01 -32.60
N PHE A 149 11.66 28.34 -33.24
CA PHE A 149 11.26 28.65 -34.62
C PHE A 149 10.53 29.99 -34.77
N GLN A 150 9.72 30.39 -33.79
CA GLN A 150 9.12 31.73 -33.76
C GLN A 150 10.20 32.83 -33.71
N GLY A 151 11.26 32.63 -32.91
CA GLY A 151 12.40 33.54 -32.85
C GLY A 151 13.13 33.72 -34.18
N ILE A 152 13.25 32.66 -35.00
CA ILE A 152 13.76 32.78 -36.38
C ILE A 152 12.83 33.67 -37.22
N GLY A 153 11.52 33.46 -37.13
CA GLY A 153 10.52 34.23 -37.89
C GLY A 153 10.52 35.71 -37.54
N GLU A 154 10.71 36.05 -36.26
CA GLU A 154 10.74 37.44 -35.78
C GLU A 154 12.06 38.16 -36.11
N THR A 155 13.20 37.46 -35.98
CA THR A 155 14.52 38.05 -36.22
C THR A 155 14.96 38.01 -37.68
N GLY A 156 14.33 37.16 -38.51
CA GLY A 156 14.76 36.88 -39.87
C GLY A 156 16.13 36.18 -39.97
N SER A 157 16.72 35.80 -38.83
CA SER A 157 18.05 35.20 -38.75
C SER A 157 17.95 33.71 -38.47
N THR A 158 18.59 32.92 -39.33
CA THR A 158 18.74 31.47 -39.14
C THR A 158 20.01 31.11 -38.35
N SER A 159 20.67 32.10 -37.72
CA SER A 159 21.89 31.84 -36.98
C SER A 159 21.62 30.92 -35.78
N LEU A 160 22.51 29.95 -35.58
CA LEU A 160 22.40 28.95 -34.52
C LEU A 160 22.34 29.58 -33.13
N ALA A 161 22.98 30.75 -32.96
CA ALA A 161 22.97 31.53 -31.72
C ALA A 161 21.56 32.00 -31.30
N VAL A 162 20.65 32.25 -32.25
CA VAL A 162 19.29 32.72 -31.96
C VAL A 162 18.41 31.58 -31.43
N VAL A 163 18.61 30.35 -31.89
CA VAL A 163 17.77 29.19 -31.53
C VAL A 163 18.35 28.29 -30.46
N ALA A 164 19.68 28.28 -30.30
CA ALA A 164 20.36 27.36 -29.38
C ALA A 164 19.82 27.41 -27.94
N PRO A 165 19.52 28.59 -27.34
CA PRO A 165 18.98 28.62 -25.98
C PRO A 165 17.61 27.92 -25.84
N GLY A 166 16.69 28.16 -26.77
CA GLY A 166 15.35 27.56 -26.74
C GLY A 166 15.36 26.04 -26.93
N ILE A 167 16.25 25.54 -27.79
CA ILE A 167 16.43 24.10 -28.00
C ILE A 167 17.10 23.44 -26.78
N ALA A 168 18.08 24.11 -26.16
CA ALA A 168 18.71 23.58 -24.94
C ALA A 168 17.70 23.45 -23.80
N ASP A 169 16.89 24.47 -23.54
CA ASP A 169 15.82 24.45 -22.53
C ASP A 169 14.80 23.35 -22.81
N ALA A 170 14.44 23.16 -24.08
CA ALA A 170 13.58 22.06 -24.51
C ALA A 170 14.17 20.70 -24.09
N LEU A 171 15.42 20.42 -24.44
CA LEU A 171 16.07 19.13 -24.15
C LEU A 171 16.16 18.86 -22.64
N VAL A 172 16.41 19.90 -21.83
CA VAL A 172 16.41 19.79 -20.37
C VAL A 172 15.04 19.36 -19.84
N ALA A 173 13.93 19.82 -20.43
CA ALA A 173 12.58 19.43 -19.99
C ALA A 173 12.34 17.92 -20.15
N THR A 174 12.77 17.31 -21.26
CA THR A 174 12.66 15.85 -21.45
C THR A 174 13.57 15.09 -20.51
N ALA A 175 14.81 15.53 -20.32
CA ALA A 175 15.73 14.92 -19.35
C ALA A 175 15.14 14.94 -17.94
N ALA A 176 14.55 16.06 -17.52
CA ALA A 176 13.86 16.20 -16.24
C ALA A 176 12.63 15.27 -16.13
N GLY A 177 11.86 15.12 -17.21
CA GLY A 177 10.72 14.21 -17.27
C GLY A 177 11.12 12.76 -17.03
N LEU A 178 12.20 12.31 -17.69
CA LEU A 178 12.76 10.97 -17.49
C LEU A 178 13.34 10.80 -16.07
N PHE A 179 14.03 11.81 -15.56
CA PHE A 179 14.58 11.80 -14.20
C PHE A 179 13.49 11.66 -13.13
N ALA A 180 12.31 12.25 -13.32
CA ALA A 180 11.17 12.05 -12.44
C ALA A 180 10.49 10.68 -12.63
N ALA A 181 10.39 10.20 -13.87
CA ALA A 181 9.66 8.98 -14.21
C ALA A 181 10.39 7.69 -13.81
N ILE A 182 11.70 7.59 -14.08
CA ILE A 182 12.47 6.35 -13.88
C ILE A 182 12.44 5.87 -12.42
N PRO A 183 12.74 6.72 -11.41
CA PRO A 183 12.63 6.31 -10.01
C PRO A 183 11.19 5.96 -9.62
N ALA A 184 10.19 6.70 -10.13
CA ALA A 184 8.78 6.45 -9.84
C ALA A 184 8.35 5.05 -10.30
N VAL A 185 8.74 4.64 -11.52
CA VAL A 185 8.48 3.29 -12.05
C VAL A 185 9.14 2.23 -11.17
N TYR A 186 10.41 2.43 -10.82
CA TYR A 186 11.17 1.48 -10.02
C TYR A 186 10.50 1.23 -8.66
N PHE A 187 10.19 2.31 -7.92
CA PHE A 187 9.57 2.19 -6.61
C PHE A 187 8.13 1.69 -6.67
N TYR A 188 7.36 2.09 -7.69
CA TYR A 188 6.02 1.53 -7.91
C TYR A 188 6.06 0.00 -8.05
N ASN A 189 6.94 -0.52 -8.92
CA ASN A 189 7.08 -1.96 -9.12
C ASN A 189 7.57 -2.67 -7.85
N HIS A 190 8.58 -2.10 -7.18
CA HIS A 190 9.12 -2.67 -5.94
C HIS A 190 8.05 -2.75 -4.83
N LEU A 191 7.34 -1.65 -4.58
CA LEU A 191 6.32 -1.58 -3.55
C LEU A 191 5.12 -2.47 -3.88
N THR A 192 4.70 -2.54 -5.14
CA THR A 192 3.62 -3.43 -5.58
C THR A 192 3.98 -4.90 -5.33
N GLN A 193 5.23 -5.31 -5.60
CA GLN A 193 5.69 -6.66 -5.31
C GLN A 193 5.72 -6.94 -3.80
N ARG A 194 6.15 -5.97 -2.98
CA ARG A 194 6.12 -6.10 -1.51
C ARG A 194 4.69 -6.23 -0.99
N THR A 195 3.75 -5.44 -1.51
CA THR A 195 2.32 -5.55 -1.14
C THR A 195 1.78 -6.96 -1.42
N LYS A 196 2.15 -7.57 -2.56
CA LYS A 196 1.74 -8.95 -2.88
C LYS A 196 2.27 -9.99 -1.88
N VAL A 197 3.52 -9.84 -1.43
CA VAL A 197 4.09 -10.73 -0.39
C VAL A 197 3.31 -10.60 0.92
N VAL A 198 2.99 -9.36 1.32
CA VAL A 198 2.20 -9.12 2.52
C VAL A 198 0.77 -9.65 2.38
N ALA A 199 0.15 -9.53 1.21
CA ALA A 199 -1.16 -10.10 0.91
C ALA A 199 -1.17 -11.62 1.13
N SER A 200 -0.21 -12.33 0.54
CA SER A 200 -0.04 -13.77 0.75
C SER A 200 0.14 -14.13 2.22
N THR A 201 0.90 -13.31 2.96
CA THR A 201 1.11 -13.54 4.40
C THR A 201 -0.18 -13.36 5.20
N ILE A 202 -1.02 -12.40 4.82
CA ILE A 202 -2.34 -12.19 5.42
C ILE A 202 -3.25 -13.39 5.15
N ASP A 203 -3.27 -13.89 3.91
CA ASP A 203 -4.09 -15.04 3.52
C ASP A 203 -3.67 -16.30 4.27
N ASP A 204 -2.37 -16.59 4.32
CA ASP A 204 -1.81 -17.71 5.08
C ASP A 204 -2.18 -17.62 6.57
N PHE A 205 -2.06 -16.42 7.15
CA PHE A 205 -2.43 -16.17 8.54
C PHE A 205 -3.92 -16.36 8.80
N ALA A 206 -4.80 -15.89 7.91
CA ALA A 206 -6.24 -16.05 8.04
C ALA A 206 -6.64 -17.54 8.05
N LEU A 207 -6.04 -18.35 7.17
CA LEU A 207 -6.23 -19.80 7.15
C LEU A 207 -5.72 -20.46 8.44
N GLU A 208 -4.54 -20.08 8.92
CA GLU A 208 -3.98 -20.61 10.18
C GLU A 208 -4.88 -20.26 11.37
N PHE A 209 -5.41 -19.04 11.42
CA PHE A 209 -6.38 -18.60 12.42
C PHE A 209 -7.66 -19.44 12.39
N LEU A 210 -8.25 -19.65 11.20
CA LEU A 210 -9.47 -20.44 11.03
C LEU A 210 -9.25 -21.89 11.48
N ASN A 211 -8.15 -22.51 11.10
CA ASN A 211 -7.81 -23.89 11.50
C ASN A 211 -7.68 -24.03 13.02
N ILE A 212 -7.04 -23.06 13.69
CA ILE A 212 -6.91 -23.06 15.16
C ILE A 212 -8.28 -22.83 15.81
N ALA A 213 -9.10 -21.94 15.25
CA ALA A 213 -10.45 -21.68 15.75
C ALA A 213 -11.34 -22.92 15.63
N GLU A 214 -11.37 -23.56 14.46
CA GLU A 214 -12.10 -24.81 14.22
C GLU A 214 -11.64 -25.93 15.16
N ARG A 215 -10.33 -26.19 15.24
CA ARG A 215 -9.80 -27.25 16.11
C ARG A 215 -10.14 -27.07 17.58
N ASN A 216 -10.18 -25.83 18.07
CA ASN A 216 -10.35 -25.54 19.50
C ASN A 216 -11.80 -25.29 19.92
N PHE A 217 -12.66 -24.89 18.99
CA PHE A 217 -14.03 -24.46 19.30
C PHE A 217 -15.10 -25.08 18.39
N SER A 218 -14.76 -25.90 17.40
CA SER A 218 -15.76 -26.73 16.70
C SER A 218 -16.23 -27.88 17.62
N PRO A 219 -17.53 -28.26 17.60
CA PRO A 219 -18.07 -29.33 18.44
C PRO A 219 -17.47 -30.72 18.16
#